data_AF-A0A931G3E2-F1
#
_entry.id   AF-A0A931G3E2-F1
#
_cell.length_a   1.000
_cell.length_b   1.000
_cell.length_c   1.000
_cell.angle_alpha   90.00
_cell.angle_beta   90.00
_cell.angle_gamma   90.00
#
_symmetry.space_group_name_H-M   'P 1'
#
loop_
_entity.id
_entity.type
_entity.pdbx_description
1 polymer ?
#
loop_
_entity_poly.entity_id
_entity_poly.type
_entity_poly.pdbx_seq_one_letter_code
_entity_poly.pdbx_strand_id
1 'polypeptide(L)'
;MGSRYSRPFFPDAFNNRRQPSSKRVNNILKRLGSSLSGVYIDVADAELKDDEVYTVTLLFTILQDVAADPSAWADANKAADQIVDLWNDEKGIIVDKHFVESEDDVPISMLRTYTRLDFDSYTIRGDKAGGQPLSISI
;
A
#
# COMPACT_ATOMS: atom_id res chain seq x y z
N MET A 1 -23.70 -8.84 -18.41
CA MET A 1 -23.43 -9.36 -17.05
C MET A 1 -22.30 -8.53 -16.48
N GLY A 2 -22.64 -7.56 -15.63
CA GLY A 2 -21.64 -6.67 -15.04
C GLY A 2 -20.97 -7.36 -13.87
N SER A 3 -19.77 -7.91 -14.10
CA SER A 3 -18.84 -8.16 -13.00
C SER A 3 -18.55 -6.79 -12.39
N ARG A 4 -19.23 -6.49 -11.28
CA ARG A 4 -18.83 -5.41 -10.40
C ARG A 4 -17.44 -5.83 -9.96
N TYR A 5 -16.41 -5.22 -10.53
CA TYR A 5 -15.04 -5.35 -10.05
C TYR A 5 -15.09 -5.10 -8.55
N SER A 6 -15.11 -6.17 -7.77
CA SER A 6 -14.87 -6.12 -6.34
C SER A 6 -13.50 -5.47 -6.25
N ARG A 7 -13.43 -4.24 -5.73
CA ARG A 7 -12.14 -3.64 -5.45
C ARG A 7 -11.37 -4.68 -4.64
N PRO A 8 -10.17 -5.10 -5.07
CA PRO A 8 -9.39 -6.02 -4.27
C PRO A 8 -9.20 -5.34 -2.91
N PHE A 9 -9.74 -5.99 -1.88
CA PHE A 9 -9.81 -5.44 -0.54
C PHE A 9 -9.02 -6.40 0.33
N PHE A 10 -8.03 -5.87 1.02
CA PHE A 10 -7.25 -6.66 1.95
C PHE A 10 -8.12 -7.17 3.11
N PRO A 11 -7.78 -8.30 3.74
CA PRO A 11 -8.47 -8.78 4.94
C PRO A 11 -8.58 -7.69 6.02
N ASP A 12 -9.70 -7.64 6.73
CA ASP A 12 -9.96 -6.68 7.79
C ASP A 12 -8.94 -6.83 8.92
N ALA A 13 -8.61 -8.07 9.31
CA ALA A 13 -7.58 -8.31 10.32
C ALA A 13 -6.20 -7.79 9.87
N PHE A 14 -5.84 -7.95 8.60
CA PHE A 14 -4.61 -7.36 8.06
C PHE A 14 -4.63 -5.83 8.13
N ASN A 15 -5.75 -5.22 7.70
CA ASN A 15 -5.95 -3.76 7.77
C ASN A 15 -5.84 -3.21 9.19
N ASN A 16 -6.38 -3.93 10.17
CA ASN A 16 -6.31 -3.54 11.57
C ASN A 16 -4.88 -3.62 12.11
N ARG A 17 -4.10 -4.65 11.73
CA ARG A 17 -2.70 -4.83 12.19
C ARG A 17 -1.73 -3.79 11.64
N ARG A 18 -1.93 -3.33 10.41
CA ARG A 18 -1.09 -2.28 9.81
C ARG A 18 -1.54 -0.85 10.16
N GLN A 19 -2.71 -0.69 10.77
CA GLN A 19 -3.21 0.64 11.12
C GLN A 19 -2.27 1.43 12.06
N PRO A 20 -1.65 0.85 13.09
CA PRO A 20 -0.70 1.57 13.95
C PRO A 20 0.50 2.17 13.21
N SER A 21 0.91 1.60 12.07
CA SER A 21 2.00 2.12 11.23
C SER A 21 1.53 3.02 10.08
N SER A 22 0.24 3.09 9.76
CA SER A 22 -0.27 3.75 8.55
C SER A 22 0.18 5.20 8.39
N LYS A 23 0.16 6.00 9.47
CA LYS A 23 0.61 7.39 9.47
C LYS A 23 2.12 7.50 9.21
N ARG A 24 2.90 6.58 9.78
CA ARG A 24 4.36 6.52 9.59
C ARG A 24 4.70 6.12 8.15
N VAL A 25 4.02 5.12 7.60
CA VAL A 25 4.13 4.74 6.18
C VAL A 25 3.79 5.92 5.26
N ASN A 26 2.68 6.61 5.51
CA ASN A 26 2.30 7.77 4.70
C ASN A 26 3.36 8.89 4.75
N ASN A 27 3.97 9.14 5.92
CA ASN A 27 5.05 10.10 6.03
C ASN A 27 6.31 9.68 5.26
N ILE A 28 6.65 8.38 5.26
CA ILE A 28 7.76 7.84 4.46
C ILE A 28 7.49 8.10 2.97
N LEU A 29 6.29 7.77 2.49
CA LEU A 29 5.89 7.95 1.09
C LEU A 29 5.83 9.42 0.68
N LYS A 30 5.36 10.32 1.53
CA LYS A 30 5.40 11.76 1.25
C LYS A 30 6.82 12.31 1.12
N ARG A 31 7.78 11.74 1.84
CA ARG A 31 9.17 12.20 1.86
C ARG A 31 10.02 11.58 0.75
N LEU A 32 9.83 10.30 0.48
CA LEU A 32 10.72 9.49 -0.37
C LEU A 32 9.99 8.83 -1.54
N GLY A 33 8.65 8.82 -1.53
CA GLY A 33 7.82 8.14 -2.52
C GLY A 33 7.45 8.99 -3.72
N SER A 34 8.03 10.18 -3.91
CA SER A 34 7.73 11.06 -5.05
C SER A 34 8.06 10.43 -6.40
N SER A 35 9.00 9.48 -6.42
CA SER A 35 9.38 8.73 -7.61
C SER A 35 8.61 7.42 -7.76
N LEU A 36 7.85 7.02 -6.74
CA LEU A 36 7.04 5.82 -6.76
C LEU A 36 5.72 6.08 -7.48
N SER A 37 5.34 5.18 -8.37
CA SER A 37 4.03 5.19 -9.00
C SER A 37 2.99 4.35 -8.25
N GLY A 38 3.45 3.38 -7.45
CA GLY A 38 2.58 2.50 -6.68
C GLY A 38 3.33 1.59 -5.71
N VAL A 39 2.57 1.13 -4.71
CA VAL A 39 2.95 0.04 -3.81
C VAL A 39 1.88 -1.03 -3.92
N TYR A 40 2.31 -2.26 -4.12
CA TYR A 40 1.45 -3.41 -4.30
C TYR A 40 1.82 -4.48 -3.27
N ILE A 41 0.82 -5.22 -2.80
CA ILE A 41 0.98 -6.22 -1.76
C ILE A 41 0.38 -7.53 -2.25
N ASP A 42 1.16 -8.59 -2.15
CA ASP A 42 0.65 -9.96 -2.15
C ASP A 42 0.54 -10.43 -0.69
N VAL A 43 -0.68 -10.78 -0.29
CA VAL A 43 -1.04 -11.22 1.05
C VAL A 43 -2.17 -12.22 0.95
N ALA A 44 -2.24 -13.17 1.88
CA ALA A 44 -3.34 -14.13 1.92
C ALA A 44 -4.70 -13.41 2.01
N ASP A 45 -5.66 -13.83 1.18
CA ASP A 45 -7.04 -13.31 1.18
C ASP A 45 -7.86 -13.78 2.40
N ALA A 46 -7.33 -14.70 3.20
CA ALA A 46 -8.03 -15.27 4.35
C ALA A 46 -7.90 -14.39 5.60
N GLU A 47 -8.97 -14.29 6.39
CA GLU A 47 -8.94 -13.69 7.72
C GLU A 47 -8.17 -14.59 8.69
N LEU A 48 -7.02 -14.11 9.16
CA LEU A 48 -6.19 -14.78 10.16
C LEU A 48 -6.57 -14.38 11.58
N LYS A 49 -6.45 -15.33 12.51
CA LYS A 49 -6.65 -15.10 13.95
C LYS A 49 -5.52 -14.28 14.55
N ASP A 50 -5.75 -13.68 15.72
CA ASP A 50 -4.81 -12.76 16.39
C ASP A 50 -3.44 -13.37 16.75
N ASP A 51 -3.35 -14.69 16.85
CA ASP A 51 -2.12 -15.46 17.10
C ASP A 51 -1.38 -15.87 15.81
N GLU A 52 -2.04 -15.77 14.67
CA GLU A 52 -1.47 -16.06 13.35
C GLU A 52 -0.83 -14.81 12.74
N VAL A 53 0.10 -15.00 11.81
CA VAL A 53 0.90 -13.91 11.21
C VAL A 53 0.61 -13.82 9.72
N TYR A 54 0.35 -12.60 9.23
CA TYR A 54 0.30 -12.34 7.79
C TYR A 54 1.71 -12.27 7.23
N THR A 55 2.05 -13.18 6.34
CA THR A 55 3.25 -13.07 5.50
C THR A 55 2.90 -12.26 4.26
N VAL A 56 3.65 -11.20 3.99
CA VAL A 56 3.41 -10.32 2.84
C VAL A 56 4.62 -10.23 1.93
N THR A 57 4.35 -10.07 0.64
CA THR A 57 5.36 -9.64 -0.34
C THR A 57 5.01 -8.25 -0.85
N LEU A 58 6.00 -7.35 -0.86
CA LEU A 58 5.83 -5.98 -1.33
C LEU A 58 6.43 -5.78 -2.70
N LEU A 59 5.74 -5.03 -3.55
CA LEU A 59 6.26 -4.54 -4.82
C LEU A 59 6.10 -3.02 -4.87
N PHE A 60 7.22 -2.32 -4.92
CA PHE A 60 7.30 -0.89 -5.14
C PHE A 60 7.61 -0.66 -6.61
N THR A 61 6.89 0.27 -7.22
CA THR A 61 7.04 0.58 -8.64
C THR A 61 7.48 2.02 -8.81
N ILE A 62 8.47 2.25 -9.67
CA ILE A 62 9.03 3.56 -9.99
C ILE A 62 8.45 4.02 -11.33
N LEU A 63 8.04 5.30 -11.39
CA LEU A 63 7.58 5.93 -12.63
C LEU A 63 8.65 5.81 -13.73
N GLN A 64 8.25 5.37 -14.92
CA GLN A 64 9.14 5.21 -16.07
C GLN A 64 9.95 6.49 -16.36
N ASP A 65 9.31 7.66 -16.28
CA ASP A 65 9.90 8.97 -16.57
C ASP A 65 11.10 9.32 -15.69
N VAL A 66 11.19 8.73 -14.49
CA VAL A 66 12.29 8.97 -13.53
C VAL A 66 13.13 7.71 -13.30
N ALA A 67 12.83 6.60 -13.96
CA ALA A 67 13.58 5.35 -13.81
C ALA A 67 15.02 5.44 -14.34
N ALA A 68 15.33 6.41 -15.20
CA ALA A 68 16.70 6.71 -15.63
C ALA A 68 17.53 7.45 -14.57
N ASP A 69 16.91 7.99 -13.51
CA ASP A 69 17.58 8.76 -12.45
C ASP A 69 18.00 7.83 -11.28
N PRO A 70 19.31 7.65 -11.02
CA PRO A 70 19.79 6.84 -9.90
C PRO A 70 19.31 7.32 -8.53
N SER A 71 19.03 8.62 -8.38
CA SER A 71 18.52 9.17 -7.12
C SER A 71 17.09 8.71 -6.83
N ALA A 72 16.26 8.57 -7.87
CA ALA A 72 14.91 8.02 -7.75
C ALA A 72 14.92 6.59 -7.24
N TRP A 73 15.85 5.76 -7.74
CA TRP A 73 16.06 4.40 -7.22
C TRP A 73 16.54 4.40 -5.78
N ALA A 74 17.47 5.28 -5.41
CA ALA A 74 17.96 5.36 -4.04
C ALA A 74 16.84 5.73 -3.05
N ASP A 75 16.00 6.71 -3.41
CA ASP A 75 14.87 7.12 -2.57
C ASP A 75 13.78 6.04 -2.49
N ALA A 76 13.48 5.37 -3.61
CA ALA A 76 12.53 4.26 -3.65
C ALA A 76 12.97 3.08 -2.78
N ASN A 77 14.23 2.64 -2.90
CA ASN A 77 14.79 1.59 -2.05
C ASN A 77 14.77 2.00 -0.58
N LYS A 78 15.18 3.22 -0.27
CA LYS A 78 15.15 3.74 1.10
C LYS A 78 13.72 3.83 1.67
N ALA A 79 12.73 4.12 0.84
CA ALA A 79 11.32 4.09 1.24
C ALA A 79 10.86 2.65 1.50
N ALA A 80 11.23 1.71 0.62
CA ALA A 80 10.92 0.29 0.77
C ALA A 80 11.51 -0.27 2.07
N ASP A 81 12.80 -0.08 2.30
CA ASP A 81 13.50 -0.53 3.52
C ASP A 81 12.80 -0.03 4.79
N GLN A 82 12.49 1.28 4.86
CA GLN A 82 11.82 1.85 6.04
C GLN A 82 10.40 1.32 6.25
N ILE A 83 9.68 0.98 5.17
CA ILE A 83 8.33 0.40 5.28
C ILE A 83 8.43 -1.06 5.71
N VAL A 84 9.42 -1.80 5.19
CA VAL A 84 9.69 -3.19 5.57
C VAL A 84 10.04 -3.28 7.05
N ASP A 85 10.99 -2.46 7.53
CA ASP A 85 11.37 -2.41 8.94
C ASP A 85 10.15 -2.10 9.81
N LEU A 86 9.39 -1.08 9.43
CA LEU A 86 8.20 -0.65 10.15
C LEU A 86 7.12 -1.73 10.22
N TRP A 87 6.92 -2.53 9.16
CA TRP A 87 5.91 -3.58 9.14
C TRP A 87 6.36 -4.87 9.83
N ASN A 88 7.65 -5.17 9.80
CA ASN A 88 8.22 -6.26 10.60
C ASN A 88 8.17 -5.96 12.11
N ASP A 89 8.15 -4.69 12.50
CA ASP A 89 7.94 -4.26 13.88
C ASP A 89 6.45 -4.35 14.32
N GLU A 90 5.49 -4.43 13.38
CA GLU A 90 4.07 -4.53 13.71
C GLU A 90 3.69 -5.97 14.07
N LYS A 91 2.97 -6.14 15.19
CA LYS A 91 2.55 -7.47 15.64
C LYS A 91 1.62 -8.12 14.61
N GLY A 92 1.98 -9.33 14.18
CA GLY A 92 1.15 -10.16 13.32
C GLY A 92 1.29 -9.88 11.83
N ILE A 93 2.36 -9.17 11.42
CA ILE A 93 2.79 -9.00 10.04
C ILE A 93 4.27 -9.37 9.93
N ILE A 94 4.64 -10.10 8.87
CA ILE A 94 6.03 -10.35 8.46
C ILE A 94 6.12 -10.03 6.98
N VAL A 95 7.12 -9.25 6.58
CA VAL A 95 7.48 -9.06 5.18
C VAL A 95 8.49 -10.13 4.78
N ASP A 96 8.09 -11.08 3.92
CA ASP A 96 8.98 -12.14 3.42
C ASP A 96 9.94 -11.59 2.38
N LYS A 97 9.40 -10.80 1.43
CA LYS A 97 10.14 -10.23 0.30
C LYS A 97 9.65 -8.85 -0.03
N HIS A 98 10.55 -8.04 -0.58
CA HIS A 98 10.18 -6.79 -1.23
C HIS A 98 10.97 -6.62 -2.53
N PHE A 99 10.37 -5.91 -3.48
CA PHE A 99 10.98 -5.59 -4.77
C PHE A 99 10.77 -4.10 -5.06
N VAL A 100 11.75 -3.49 -5.72
CA VAL A 100 11.64 -2.16 -6.29
C VAL A 100 11.92 -2.31 -7.78
N GLU A 101 10.94 -2.01 -8.63
CA GLU A 101 11.00 -2.22 -10.07
C GLU A 101 10.52 -0.99 -10.83
N SER A 102 10.96 -0.81 -12.08
CA SER A 102 10.33 0.17 -12.97
C SER A 102 8.96 -0.34 -13.41
N GLU A 103 7.99 0.55 -13.63
CA GLU A 103 6.67 0.18 -14.16
C GLU A 103 6.72 -0.68 -15.43
N ASP A 104 7.67 -0.41 -16.32
CA ASP A 104 7.84 -1.14 -17.58
C ASP A 104 8.33 -2.58 -17.37
N ASP A 105 9.05 -2.81 -16.27
CA ASP A 105 9.67 -4.10 -15.97
C ASP A 105 8.77 -5.00 -15.11
N VAL A 106 7.64 -4.48 -14.61
CA VAL A 106 6.68 -5.27 -13.82
C VAL A 106 5.92 -6.22 -14.74
N PRO A 107 6.05 -7.55 -14.54
CA PRO A 107 5.28 -8.51 -15.31
C PRO A 107 3.78 -8.38 -15.02
N ILE A 108 2.95 -8.46 -16.06
CA ILE A 108 1.47 -8.49 -15.91
C ILE A 108 1.02 -9.60 -14.96
N SER A 109 1.75 -10.72 -14.89
CA SER A 109 1.47 -11.79 -13.93
C SER A 109 1.56 -11.34 -12.47
N MET A 110 2.50 -10.45 -12.13
CA MET A 110 2.56 -9.87 -10.79
C MET A 110 1.37 -8.95 -10.53
N LEU A 111 1.00 -8.09 -11.47
CA LEU A 111 -0.17 -7.20 -11.31
C LEU A 111 -1.51 -7.95 -11.15
N ARG A 112 -1.58 -9.23 -11.52
CA ARG A 112 -2.75 -10.09 -11.30
C ARG A 112 -2.83 -10.70 -9.90
N THR A 113 -1.69 -10.88 -9.24
CA THR A 113 -1.61 -11.45 -7.89
C THR A 113 -1.61 -10.36 -6.84
N TYR A 114 -0.90 -9.25 -7.10
CA TYR A 114 -0.73 -8.21 -6.11
C TYR A 114 -1.90 -7.24 -6.12
N THR A 115 -2.30 -6.83 -4.93
CA THR A 115 -3.32 -5.79 -4.72
C THR A 115 -2.63 -4.45 -4.47
N ARG A 116 -3.02 -3.42 -5.23
CA ARG A 116 -2.51 -2.06 -5.04
C ARG A 116 -2.94 -1.52 -3.67
N LEU A 117 -1.97 -1.03 -2.90
CA LEU A 117 -2.26 -0.31 -1.66
C LEU A 117 -2.68 1.12 -2.00
N ASP A 118 -3.97 1.40 -1.84
CA ASP A 118 -4.53 2.75 -1.98
C ASP A 118 -4.27 3.54 -0.70
N PHE A 119 -3.34 4.51 -0.76
CA PHE A 119 -3.02 5.36 0.39
C PHE A 119 -3.91 6.59 0.55
N ASP A 120 -4.62 6.99 -0.51
CA ASP A 120 -5.56 8.12 -0.45
C ASP A 120 -6.72 7.78 0.49
N SER A 121 -7.13 6.52 0.54
CA SER A 121 -8.19 6.04 1.41
C SER A 121 -7.91 6.10 2.93
N TYR A 122 -6.66 6.27 3.39
CA TYR A 122 -6.37 6.47 4.84
C TYR A 122 -6.65 7.89 5.33
N THR A 123 -6.93 8.84 4.43
CA THR A 123 -7.24 10.21 4.83
C THR A 123 -8.68 10.40 5.33
N ILE A 124 -9.56 9.39 5.22
CA ILE A 124 -10.96 9.48 5.63
C ILE A 124 -11.29 8.43 6.70
N ARG A 125 -10.71 8.57 7.90
CA ARG A 125 -11.28 8.03 9.14
C ARG A 125 -10.72 8.80 10.33
N GLY A 126 -11.04 10.09 10.32
CA GLY A 126 -10.58 11.04 11.31
C GLY A 126 -11.21 12.41 11.15
N ASP A 127 -12.47 12.49 10.70
CA ASP A 127 -13.28 13.63 11.06
C ASP A 127 -14.72 13.19 11.29
N LYS A 128 -15.30 13.70 12.37
CA LYS A 128 -16.61 13.28 12.86
C LYS A 128 -17.67 13.64 11.82
N ALA A 129 -18.67 12.78 11.72
CA ALA A 129 -19.95 13.10 11.10
C ALA A 129 -20.51 14.40 11.71
N GLY A 130 -20.27 15.52 11.03
CA GLY A 130 -20.91 16.81 11.26
C GLY A 130 -21.70 17.13 10.01
N GLY A 131 -22.99 16.84 10.02
CA GLY A 131 -23.87 17.05 8.88
C GLY A 131 -23.96 18.53 8.50
N GLN A 132 -23.90 18.79 7.19
CA GLN A 132 -24.58 19.93 6.63
C GLN A 132 -25.26 19.52 5.31
N PRO A 133 -26.55 19.84 5.14
CA PRO A 133 -27.31 19.46 3.96
C PRO A 133 -26.84 20.27 2.75
N LEU A 134 -26.63 19.58 1.63
CA LEU A 134 -26.45 20.20 0.32
C LEU A 134 -27.74 20.95 -0.02
N SER A 135 -27.72 22.27 0.16
CA SER A 135 -28.73 23.16 -0.39
C SER A 135 -28.53 23.23 -1.91
N ILE A 136 -29.37 22.50 -2.65
CA ILE A 136 -29.50 22.67 -4.09
C ILE A 136 -30.51 23.81 -4.27
N SER A 137 -30.01 25.00 -4.63
CA SER A 137 -30.89 26.06 -5.12
C SER A 137 -31.32 25.71 -6.54
N ILE A 138 -32.64 25.71 -6.75
CA ILE A 138 -33.34 25.61 -8.04
C ILE A 138 -33.11 26.88 -8.85
#